data_AF-A0A538EQG4-F1
#
_entry.id   AF-A0A538EQG4-F1
#
_cell.length_a   1.000
_cell.length_b   1.000
_cell.length_c   1.000
_cell.angle_alpha   90.00
_cell.angle_beta   90.00
_cell.angle_gamma   90.00
#
_symmetry.space_group_name_H-M   'P 1'
#
loop_
_entity.id
_entity.type
_entity.pdbx_description
1 polymer ?
#
loop_
_entity_poly.entity_id
_entity_poly.type
_entity_poly.pdbx_seq_one_letter_code
_entity_poly.pdbx_strand_id
1 'polypeptide(L)'
;DDVYLAILRLDEGEDLRVFGSDSAFAEESRLGALLLGDVETAVPDLDEVVAETTEAGDTPPVDPDVEPIGDADLLADLGIPAPRLLAVCAREGMLPADLTAELCAAIGAGDAIDQLRESV
;
A
#
# COMPACT_ATOMS: atom_id res chain seq x y z
N ASP A 1 -6.83 -5.78 14.32
CA ASP A 1 -6.65 -5.22 12.98
C ASP A 1 -5.23 -5.47 12.56
N ASP A 2 -5.07 -6.13 11.43
CA ASP A 2 -3.79 -6.30 10.78
C ASP A 2 -3.36 -4.97 10.12
N VAL A 3 -2.06 -4.80 9.97
CA VAL A 3 -1.47 -3.56 9.46
C VAL A 3 -0.77 -3.88 8.16
N TYR A 4 -1.06 -3.07 7.14
CA TYR A 4 -0.56 -3.24 5.78
C TYR A 4 0.18 -1.98 5.34
N LEU A 5 1.21 -2.14 4.49
CA LEU A 5 1.77 -1.03 3.71
C LEU A 5 1.22 -1.08 2.29
N ALA A 6 0.71 0.06 1.82
CA ALA A 6 0.46 0.33 0.42
C ALA A 6 1.20 1.61 -0.01
N ILE A 7 1.72 1.61 -1.24
CA ILE A 7 2.40 2.74 -1.85
C ILE A 7 1.60 3.14 -3.09
N LEU A 8 1.23 4.42 -3.14
CA LEU A 8 0.45 4.99 -4.22
C LEU A 8 1.29 6.04 -4.94
N ARG A 9 1.30 6.00 -6.26
CA ARG A 9 1.99 6.97 -7.11
C ARG A 9 1.08 7.50 -8.19
N LEU A 10 1.01 8.82 -8.27
CA LEU A 10 0.26 9.55 -9.29
C LEU A 10 1.22 10.49 -10.02
N ASP A 11 1.50 10.18 -11.27
CA ASP A 11 2.29 11.02 -12.16
C ASP A 11 1.38 11.88 -13.06
N GLU A 12 1.89 13.02 -13.54
CA GLU A 12 1.11 13.91 -14.39
C GLU A 12 0.75 13.23 -15.72
N GLY A 13 -0.55 13.04 -15.95
CA GLY A 13 -1.07 12.45 -17.18
C GLY A 13 -1.03 10.91 -17.23
N GLU A 14 -0.65 10.25 -16.14
CA GLU A 14 -0.69 8.79 -16.02
C GLU A 14 -1.75 8.32 -15.02
N ASP A 15 -2.15 7.05 -15.14
CA ASP A 15 -3.06 6.41 -14.18
C ASP A 15 -2.38 6.18 -12.82
N LEU A 16 -3.18 6.08 -11.77
CA LEU A 16 -2.71 5.76 -10.43
C LEU A 16 -2.03 4.38 -10.40
N ARG A 17 -0.78 4.34 -9.94
CA ARG A 17 -0.01 3.10 -9.74
C ARG A 17 -0.03 2.75 -8.26
N VAL A 18 -0.24 1.48 -7.94
CA VAL A 18 -0.37 1.00 -6.56
C VAL A 18 0.49 -0.24 -6.35
N PHE A 19 1.13 -0.33 -5.20
CA PHE A 19 1.80 -1.52 -4.68
C PHE A 19 1.34 -1.81 -3.26
N GLY A 20 1.02 -3.07 -2.97
CA GLY A 20 0.76 -3.57 -1.63
C GLY A 20 1.91 -4.48 -1.18
N SER A 21 2.38 -4.29 0.05
CA SER A 21 3.43 -5.12 0.66
C SER A 21 3.05 -6.59 0.85
N ASP A 22 1.77 -6.89 0.81
CA ASP A 22 1.17 -8.20 1.10
C ASP A 22 -0.19 -8.26 0.38
N SER A 23 -0.52 -9.36 -0.30
CA SER A 23 -1.77 -9.50 -1.04
C SER A 23 -3.03 -9.60 -0.17
N ALA A 24 -2.92 -9.94 1.12
CA ALA A 24 -4.03 -9.91 2.07
C ALA A 24 -4.58 -8.49 2.24
N PHE A 25 -3.76 -7.46 1.99
CA PHE A 25 -4.22 -6.08 1.91
C PHE A 25 -5.40 -5.91 0.94
N ALA A 26 -5.38 -6.59 -0.21
CA ALA A 26 -6.42 -6.45 -1.23
C ALA A 26 -7.77 -7.06 -0.79
N GLU A 27 -7.75 -8.10 0.04
CA GLU A 27 -8.95 -8.83 0.46
C GLU A 27 -9.49 -8.37 1.81
N GLU A 28 -8.60 -8.01 2.74
CA GLU A 28 -8.95 -7.70 4.11
C GLU A 28 -9.08 -6.20 4.39
N SER A 29 -8.42 -5.35 3.58
CA SER A 29 -8.58 -3.91 3.67
C SER A 29 -9.62 -3.42 2.68
N ARG A 30 -10.62 -2.69 3.18
CA ARG A 30 -11.56 -1.96 2.32
C ARG A 30 -10.86 -1.01 1.34
N LEU A 31 -9.78 -0.37 1.77
CA LEU A 31 -8.96 0.46 0.88
C LEU A 31 -8.20 -0.38 -0.14
N GLY A 32 -7.66 -1.53 0.27
CA GLY A 32 -6.98 -2.43 -0.65
C GLY A 32 -7.91 -2.98 -1.73
N ALA A 33 -9.13 -3.39 -1.37
CA ALA A 33 -10.14 -3.83 -2.33
C ALA A 33 -10.48 -2.76 -3.38
N LEU A 34 -10.53 -1.48 -2.97
CA LEU A 34 -10.79 -0.36 -3.88
C LEU A 34 -9.59 -0.01 -4.77
N LEU A 35 -8.38 -0.07 -4.22
CA LEU A 35 -7.15 0.34 -4.91
C LEU A 35 -6.58 -0.74 -5.84
N LEU A 36 -6.81 -2.02 -5.53
CA LEU A 36 -6.22 -3.17 -6.23
C LEU A 36 -7.28 -4.09 -6.88
N GLY A 37 -8.57 -3.85 -6.65
CA GLY A 37 -9.63 -4.58 -7.35
C GLY A 37 -9.70 -4.23 -8.84
N ASP A 38 -10.28 -5.12 -9.65
CA ASP A 38 -10.64 -4.83 -11.05
C ASP A 38 -11.75 -3.75 -11.09
N VAL A 39 -11.35 -2.49 -11.06
CA VAL A 39 -12.29 -1.36 -11.09
C VAL A 39 -12.75 -1.12 -12.55
N GLU A 40 -13.70 -1.92 -13.02
CA GLU A 40 -14.61 -1.54 -14.13
C GLU A 40 -15.67 -0.51 -13.67
N THR A 41 -15.65 -0.09 -12.41
CA THR A 41 -16.70 0.78 -11.82
C THR A 41 -16.11 2.12 -11.41
N ALA A 42 -16.53 3.19 -12.08
CA ALA A 42 -16.10 4.56 -11.81
C ALA A 42 -15.86 4.85 -10.31
N VAL A 43 -14.67 5.39 -9.99
CA VAL A 43 -14.25 5.78 -8.65
C VAL A 43 -15.33 6.68 -8.03
N PRO A 44 -16.05 6.25 -6.99
CA PRO A 44 -16.98 7.13 -6.31
C PRO A 44 -16.21 8.23 -5.57
N ASP A 45 -16.84 9.39 -5.38
CA ASP A 45 -16.28 10.49 -4.61
C ASP A 45 -15.88 9.99 -3.21
N LEU A 46 -14.69 10.41 -2.73
CA LEU A 46 -14.12 10.00 -1.44
C LEU A 46 -15.02 10.30 -0.22
N ASP A 47 -16.01 11.18 -0.38
CA ASP A 47 -17.03 11.46 0.64
C ASP A 47 -18.16 10.41 0.68
N GLU A 48 -18.41 9.67 -0.40
CA GLU A 48 -19.51 8.73 -0.55
C GLU A 48 -19.16 7.32 -0.03
N VAL A 49 -17.87 6.97 -0.04
CA VAL A 49 -17.35 5.74 0.58
C VAL A 49 -17.60 5.67 2.09
N VAL A 50 -17.97 6.73 2.80
CA VAL A 50 -18.24 6.62 4.25
C VAL A 50 -19.60 5.94 4.55
N ALA A 51 -20.46 5.74 3.55
CA ALA A 51 -21.88 5.42 3.77
C ALA A 51 -22.35 3.97 3.55
N GLU A 52 -21.59 3.08 2.91
CA GLU A 52 -22.10 1.73 2.58
C GLU A 52 -21.32 0.59 3.26
N THR A 53 -21.98 -0.03 4.25
CA THR A 53 -21.61 -1.28 4.90
C THR A 53 -22.56 -2.40 4.43
N THR A 54 -22.04 -3.40 3.72
CA THR A 54 -22.71 -4.70 3.62
C THR A 54 -21.72 -5.85 3.83
N GLU A 55 -21.95 -6.54 4.95
CA GLU A 55 -21.77 -7.97 5.25
C GLU A 55 -20.46 -8.65 4.80
N ALA A 56 -19.48 -8.70 5.71
CA ALA A 56 -18.30 -9.55 5.61
C ALA A 56 -18.65 -11.01 5.98
N GLY A 57 -18.46 -11.92 5.02
CA GLY A 57 -18.51 -13.36 5.24
C GLY A 57 -17.19 -13.89 5.81
N ASP A 58 -17.31 -14.86 6.71
CA ASP A 58 -16.28 -15.66 7.40
C ASP A 58 -15.03 -15.99 6.55
N THR A 59 -13.86 -15.38 6.86
CA THR A 59 -12.59 -15.62 6.15
C THR A 59 -11.56 -16.35 7.06
N PRO A 60 -10.81 -17.36 6.55
CA PRO A 60 -9.84 -18.16 7.32
C PRO A 60 -8.58 -17.36 7.76
N PRO A 61 -7.72 -17.92 8.64
CA PRO A 61 -6.52 -17.23 9.12
C PRO A 61 -5.47 -16.99 8.00
N VAL A 62 -4.85 -15.82 8.05
CA VAL A 62 -3.80 -15.30 7.14
C VAL A 62 -2.59 -16.25 7.04
N ASP A 63 -2.18 -16.57 5.82
CA ASP A 63 -1.03 -17.43 5.50
C ASP A 63 0.27 -16.60 5.54
N PRO A 64 1.35 -16.98 6.25
CA PRO A 64 2.60 -16.22 6.28
C PRO A 64 3.36 -16.15 4.94
N ASP A 65 2.89 -16.82 3.88
CA ASP A 65 3.47 -16.81 2.54
C ASP A 65 2.89 -15.70 1.63
N VAL A 66 2.26 -14.65 2.17
CA VAL A 66 1.64 -13.65 1.31
C VAL A 66 2.67 -12.79 0.57
N GLU A 67 2.56 -12.79 -0.76
CA GLU A 67 3.46 -12.05 -1.64
C GLU A 67 2.99 -10.61 -1.86
N PRO A 68 3.90 -9.65 -2.07
CA PRO A 68 3.54 -8.30 -2.48
C PRO A 68 2.75 -8.29 -3.79
N ILE A 69 1.81 -7.35 -3.93
CA ILE A 69 0.90 -7.24 -5.07
C ILE A 69 0.98 -5.85 -5.72
N GLY A 70 0.64 -5.76 -7.01
CA GLY A 70 0.63 -4.51 -7.76
C GLY A 70 1.98 -4.20 -8.42
N ASP A 71 2.33 -2.92 -8.52
CA ASP A 71 3.46 -2.45 -9.32
C ASP A 71 4.76 -2.38 -8.52
N ALA A 72 5.61 -3.40 -8.62
CA ALA A 72 6.88 -3.43 -7.89
C ALA A 72 7.93 -2.41 -8.39
N ASP A 73 7.78 -1.86 -9.60
CA ASP A 73 8.74 -0.92 -10.20
C ASP A 73 8.34 0.55 -9.98
N LEU A 74 7.28 0.82 -9.21
CA LEU A 74 6.74 2.17 -9.02
C LEU A 74 7.74 3.17 -8.41
N LEU A 75 8.80 2.71 -7.74
CA LEU A 75 9.84 3.55 -7.11
C LEU A 75 11.19 3.50 -7.84
N ALA A 76 11.25 2.86 -9.02
CA ALA A 76 12.52 2.58 -9.70
C ALA A 76 13.31 3.83 -10.09
N ASP A 77 12.64 4.85 -10.59
CA ASP A 77 13.18 6.18 -10.91
C ASP A 77 13.58 7.00 -9.67
N LEU A 78 13.01 6.69 -8.50
CA LEU A 78 13.42 7.23 -7.20
C LEU A 78 14.60 6.45 -6.59
N GLY A 79 15.17 5.49 -7.33
CA GLY A 79 16.35 4.73 -6.92
C GLY A 79 16.05 3.44 -6.15
N ILE A 80 14.79 3.00 -6.11
CA ILE A 80 14.37 1.74 -5.47
C ILE A 80 13.77 0.83 -6.54
N PRO A 81 14.59 0.01 -7.22
CA PRO A 81 14.08 -0.94 -8.22
C PRO A 81 13.31 -2.08 -7.56
N ALA A 82 12.45 -2.77 -8.32
CA ALA A 82 11.60 -3.86 -7.81
C ALA A 82 12.33 -4.90 -6.95
N PRO A 83 13.52 -5.43 -7.32
CA PRO A 83 14.21 -6.42 -6.50
C PRO A 83 14.58 -5.90 -5.10
N ARG A 84 14.86 -4.59 -5.00
CA ARG A 84 15.15 -3.96 -3.71
C ARG A 84 13.87 -3.78 -2.89
N LEU A 85 12.79 -3.32 -3.51
CA LEU A 85 11.50 -3.14 -2.83
C LEU A 85 10.97 -4.47 -2.27
N LEU A 86 10.99 -5.53 -3.08
CA LEU A 86 10.57 -6.87 -2.67
C LEU A 86 11.47 -7.44 -1.57
N ALA A 87 12.79 -7.26 -1.67
CA ALA A 87 13.72 -7.70 -0.64
C ALA A 87 13.50 -7.00 0.70
N VAL A 88 13.07 -5.74 0.68
CA VAL A 88 12.73 -4.97 1.88
C VAL A 88 11.42 -5.47 2.49
N CYS A 89 10.40 -5.80 1.68
CA CYS A 89 9.14 -6.39 2.16
C CYS A 89 9.32 -7.80 2.75
N ALA A 90 10.22 -8.61 2.19
CA ALA A 90 10.51 -9.97 2.65
C ALA A 90 11.34 -10.04 3.95
N ARG A 91 11.64 -8.90 4.60
CA ARG A 91 12.43 -8.89 5.84
C ARG A 91 11.59 -9.34 7.02
N GLU A 92 11.95 -10.51 7.55
CA GLU A 92 11.30 -11.09 8.73
C GLU A 92 11.25 -10.10 9.90
N GLY A 93 10.08 -9.96 10.52
CA GLY A 93 9.87 -9.17 11.74
C GLY A 93 9.84 -7.65 11.53
N MET A 94 9.87 -7.17 10.28
CA MET A 94 9.76 -5.74 9.99
C MET A 94 8.29 -5.32 10.01
N LEU A 95 7.94 -4.29 10.78
CA LEU A 95 6.58 -3.76 10.79
C LEU A 95 6.35 -2.86 9.57
N PRO A 96 5.11 -2.72 9.08
CA PRO A 96 4.78 -1.79 7.99
C PRO A 96 5.26 -0.34 8.25
N ALA A 97 5.27 0.10 9.51
CA ALA A 97 5.77 1.40 9.90
C ALA A 97 7.30 1.53 9.72
N ASP A 98 8.06 0.48 10.06
CA ASP A 98 9.51 0.44 9.84
C ASP A 98 9.81 0.45 8.33
N LEU A 99 9.02 -0.31 7.57
CA LEU A 99 9.11 -0.39 6.11
C LEU A 99 8.89 0.98 5.47
N THR A 100 7.86 1.69 5.93
CA THR A 100 7.56 3.08 5.53
C THR A 100 8.75 3.99 5.79
N ALA A 101 9.32 3.95 7.00
CA ALA A 101 10.46 4.78 7.37
C ALA A 101 11.70 4.50 6.52
N GLU A 102 12.01 3.22 6.27
CA GLU A 102 13.14 2.81 5.42
C GLU A 102 12.98 3.32 3.99
N LEU A 103 11.78 3.20 3.41
CA LEU A 103 11.48 3.68 2.06
C LEU A 103 11.53 5.21 1.97
N CYS A 104 10.92 5.93 2.92
CA CYS A 104 10.96 7.39 2.96
C CYS A 104 12.40 7.92 3.10
N ALA A 105 13.23 7.28 3.93
CA ALA A 105 14.65 7.63 4.02
C ALA A 105 15.38 7.38 2.70
N ALA A 106 15.10 6.25 2.03
CA ALA A 106 15.76 5.89 0.78
C ALA A 106 15.42 6.83 -0.39
N ILE A 107 14.19 7.37 -0.45
CA ILE A 107 13.79 8.34 -1.48
C ILE A 107 14.07 9.81 -1.08
N GLY A 108 14.65 10.06 0.10
CA GLY A 108 14.93 11.41 0.60
C GLY A 108 13.70 12.17 1.12
N ALA A 109 12.62 11.46 1.46
CA ALA A 109 11.37 12.02 1.99
C ALA A 109 11.25 11.97 3.53
N GLY A 110 12.26 11.46 4.25
CA GLY A 110 12.22 11.30 5.71
C GLY A 110 11.83 12.58 6.46
N ASP A 111 12.56 13.67 6.23
CA ASP A 111 12.33 14.96 6.91
C ASP A 111 10.93 15.56 6.65
N ALA A 112 10.35 15.27 5.48
CA ALA A 112 9.02 15.74 5.12
C ALA A 112 7.93 14.95 5.87
N ILE A 113 8.13 13.65 6.05
CA ILE A 113 7.22 12.78 6.78
C ILE A 113 7.28 13.07 8.29
N ASP A 114 8.46 13.33 8.82
CA ASP A 114 8.61 13.72 10.23
C ASP A 114 7.91 15.06 10.53
N GLN A 115 8.09 16.08 9.68
CA GLN A 115 7.35 17.34 9.80
C GLN A 115 5.83 17.15 9.73
N LEU A 116 5.35 16.28 8.84
CA LEU A 116 3.92 15.99 8.75
C LEU A 116 3.41 15.39 10.07
N ARG A 117 4.14 14.44 10.66
CA ARG A 117 3.77 13.81 11.95
C ARG A 117 3.72 14.79 13.10
N GLU A 118 4.62 15.77 13.13
CA GLU A 118 4.63 16.81 14.16
C GLU A 118 3.48 17.83 14.00
N SER A 119 2.85 17.87 12.82
CA SER A 119 1.81 18.85 12.48
C SER A 119 0.37 18.38 12.70
N VAL A 120 0.17 17.11 13.06
CA VAL A 120 -1.17 16.49 13.28
C VAL A 120 -1.50 16.32 14.75
#